data_AF-A0A9D7C649-F1
#
_entry.id   AF-A0A9D7C649-F1
#
_cell.length_a   1.000
_cell.length_b   1.000
_cell.length_c   1.000
_cell.angle_alpha   90.00
_cell.angle_beta   90.00
_cell.angle_gamma   90.00
#
_symmetry.space_group_name_H-M   'P 1'
#
loop_
_entity.id
_entity.type
_entity.pdbx_description
1 polymer ?
#
loop_
_entity_poly.entity_id
_entity_poly.type
_entity_poly.pdbx_seq_one_letter_code
_entity_poly.pdbx_strand_id
1 'polypeptide(L)'
;MNNFGGDWTKIKIEILVEYAKAYLAIMKDRKFFKLMYFDGFAGSGFIVKDKKVDVDITVGAARRIIEISDPRPFDSYYFVEKDPKNFALLEENTKEAFPKKTIYTVCDDCNKKIIDLANFLRDPKNKNVRTLAYVDPCGMQVEWRSIESLRGLPLDMWILVPTGLGVNRLLKKNGLISDAWLEKLEIFLGLSREEIEKRFYKKTATLFEDITFVEKEKDAIENSAKLYKSRLKEVFEFVSKPYELKNSSNSIMYHLFLTSNNKTAERIGSDIVKKYNN
;
A
#
# COMPACT_ATOMS: atom_id res chain seq x y z
N MET A 1 16.75 -11.44 25.45
CA MET A 1 15.50 -10.69 25.15
C MET A 1 15.88 -9.30 24.70
N ASN A 2 15.61 -8.96 23.43
CA ASN A 2 15.55 -7.63 22.81
C ASN A 2 15.73 -7.80 21.30
N ASN A 3 14.63 -7.95 20.55
CA ASN A 3 14.59 -7.90 19.08
C ASN A 3 13.35 -7.14 18.60
N PHE A 4 13.07 -5.98 19.21
CA PHE A 4 12.01 -5.08 18.74
C PHE A 4 12.60 -4.03 17.79
N GLY A 5 12.82 -4.46 16.56
CA GLY A 5 13.33 -3.60 15.49
C GLY A 5 13.57 -4.38 14.21
N GLY A 6 12.51 -4.89 13.57
CA GLY A 6 12.68 -5.58 12.28
C GLY A 6 11.58 -6.52 11.83
N ASP A 7 10.48 -6.68 12.58
CA ASP A 7 9.42 -7.66 12.28
C ASP A 7 8.17 -7.07 11.58
N TRP A 8 8.19 -5.76 11.26
CA TRP A 8 7.08 -5.09 10.59
C TRP A 8 6.79 -5.66 9.20
N THR A 9 7.82 -6.12 8.48
CA THR A 9 7.66 -6.79 7.19
C THR A 9 6.91 -8.11 7.33
N LYS A 10 7.07 -8.83 8.44
CA LYS A 10 6.32 -10.06 8.70
C LYS A 10 4.88 -9.73 9.06
N ILE A 11 4.67 -8.79 9.98
CA ILE A 11 3.34 -8.42 10.46
C ILE A 11 2.45 -7.91 9.32
N LYS A 12 2.96 -7.05 8.41
CA LYS A 12 2.16 -6.60 7.27
C LYS A 12 1.71 -7.76 6.37
N ILE A 13 2.58 -8.77 6.18
CA ILE A 13 2.26 -9.96 5.40
C ILE A 13 1.24 -10.84 6.14
N GLU A 14 1.34 -10.97 7.47
CA GLU A 14 0.31 -11.66 8.27
C GLU A 14 -1.05 -10.98 8.13
N ILE A 15 -1.11 -9.65 8.26
CA ILE A 15 -2.34 -8.87 8.07
C ILE A 15 -2.95 -9.13 6.68
N LEU A 16 -2.11 -9.07 5.63
CA LEU A 16 -2.53 -9.34 4.26
C LEU A 16 -3.07 -10.77 4.09
N VAL A 17 -2.36 -11.78 4.62
CA VAL A 17 -2.75 -13.19 4.52
C VAL A 17 -4.02 -13.49 5.33
N GLU A 18 -4.16 -12.94 6.53
CA GLU A 18 -5.39 -13.04 7.33
C GLU A 18 -6.58 -12.44 6.57
N TYR A 19 -6.40 -11.25 5.99
CA TYR A 19 -7.44 -10.61 5.19
C TYR A 19 -7.77 -11.42 3.94
N ALA A 20 -6.77 -11.90 3.20
CA ALA A 20 -6.97 -12.71 2.00
C ALA A 20 -7.76 -13.99 2.31
N LYS A 21 -7.46 -14.68 3.42
CA LYS A 21 -8.24 -15.84 3.87
C LYS A 21 -9.69 -15.48 4.18
N ALA A 22 -9.94 -14.37 4.88
CA ALA A 22 -11.29 -13.90 5.17
C ALA A 22 -12.05 -13.53 3.88
N TYR A 23 -11.40 -12.84 2.95
CA TYR A 23 -11.93 -12.50 1.64
C TYR A 23 -12.33 -13.76 0.85
N LEU A 24 -11.42 -14.74 0.78
CA LEU A 24 -11.66 -16.02 0.09
C LEU A 24 -12.76 -16.84 0.76
N ALA A 25 -12.91 -16.77 2.09
CA ALA A 25 -14.01 -17.42 2.81
C ALA A 25 -15.37 -16.86 2.41
N ILE A 26 -15.50 -15.54 2.33
CA ILE A 26 -16.73 -14.87 1.88
C ILE A 26 -17.04 -15.23 0.42
N MET A 27 -16.01 -15.39 -0.41
CA MET A 27 -16.15 -15.70 -1.83
C MET A 27 -16.22 -17.20 -2.15
N LYS A 28 -16.10 -18.08 -1.15
CA LYS A 28 -16.04 -19.54 -1.31
C LYS A 28 -17.18 -20.08 -2.16
N ASP A 29 -18.41 -19.73 -1.78
CA ASP A 29 -19.64 -20.23 -2.42
C ASP A 29 -20.11 -19.33 -3.56
N ARG A 30 -19.42 -18.21 -3.82
CA ARG A 30 -19.77 -17.25 -4.86
C ARG A 30 -19.05 -17.55 -6.17
N LYS A 31 -19.25 -18.76 -6.70
CA LYS A 31 -18.53 -19.30 -7.87
C LYS A 31 -18.69 -18.50 -9.17
N PHE A 32 -19.71 -17.64 -9.25
CA PHE A 32 -19.93 -16.72 -10.37
C PHE A 32 -18.80 -15.69 -10.51
N PHE A 33 -18.19 -15.27 -9.39
CA PHE A 33 -17.08 -14.32 -9.43
C PHE A 33 -15.75 -15.02 -9.72
N LYS A 34 -14.92 -14.33 -10.49
CA LYS A 34 -13.51 -14.69 -10.72
C LYS A 34 -12.64 -13.83 -9.83
N LEU A 35 -11.77 -14.45 -9.05
CA LEU A 35 -10.96 -13.78 -8.05
C LEU A 35 -9.56 -13.56 -8.59
N MET A 36 -9.10 -12.32 -8.56
CA MET A 36 -7.74 -11.94 -8.94
C MET A 36 -7.01 -11.43 -7.70
N TYR A 37 -5.77 -11.88 -7.50
CA TYR A 37 -4.83 -11.19 -6.63
C TYR A 37 -3.90 -10.33 -7.48
N PHE A 38 -3.73 -9.07 -7.11
CA PHE A 38 -2.82 -8.13 -7.78
C PHE A 38 -1.78 -7.63 -6.78
N ASP A 39 -0.51 -7.76 -7.10
CA ASP A 39 0.59 -7.20 -6.31
C ASP A 39 1.36 -6.19 -7.15
N GLY A 40 1.29 -4.92 -6.76
CA GLY A 40 1.97 -3.84 -7.47
C GLY A 40 3.47 -3.75 -7.18
N PHE A 41 3.94 -4.42 -6.13
CA PHE A 41 5.34 -4.37 -5.66
C PHE A 41 5.75 -5.74 -5.11
N ALA A 42 5.73 -6.75 -5.97
CA ALA A 42 5.89 -8.15 -5.57
C ALA A 42 7.30 -8.49 -5.05
N GLY A 43 8.31 -7.66 -5.33
CA GLY A 43 9.69 -7.94 -4.98
C GLY A 43 10.20 -9.18 -5.71
N SER A 44 11.15 -9.88 -5.09
CA SER A 44 11.67 -11.17 -5.59
C SER A 44 10.78 -12.36 -5.26
N GLY A 45 9.62 -12.15 -4.61
CA GLY A 45 8.82 -13.22 -4.00
C GLY A 45 9.37 -13.73 -2.66
N PHE A 46 10.50 -13.21 -2.19
CA PHE A 46 11.12 -13.54 -0.90
C PHE A 46 11.63 -12.31 -0.15
N ILE A 47 11.80 -12.43 1.17
CA ILE A 47 12.48 -11.41 1.98
C ILE A 47 13.95 -11.79 2.09
N VAL A 48 14.84 -11.00 1.48
CA VAL A 48 16.29 -11.17 1.63
C VAL A 48 16.79 -10.24 2.74
N LYS A 49 17.18 -10.81 3.90
CA LYS A 49 17.96 -10.09 4.92
C LYS A 49 19.41 -10.57 4.90
N ASP A 50 20.36 -9.62 4.86
CA ASP A 50 21.79 -9.80 5.16
C ASP A 50 22.49 -11.04 4.55
N LYS A 51 22.19 -11.36 3.27
CA LYS A 51 22.81 -12.48 2.52
C LYS A 51 22.73 -13.86 3.21
N LYS A 52 21.88 -14.00 4.24
CA LYS A 52 21.57 -15.28 4.89
C LYS A 52 20.09 -15.58 4.67
N VAL A 53 19.83 -16.68 3.96
CA VAL A 53 18.48 -17.20 3.74
C VAL A 53 18.02 -17.82 5.06
N ASP A 54 17.34 -17.03 5.89
CA ASP A 54 16.74 -17.54 7.12
C ASP A 54 15.38 -18.16 6.76
N VAL A 55 15.36 -19.49 6.64
CA VAL A 55 14.33 -20.28 5.93
C VAL A 55 12.89 -20.01 6.42
N ASP A 56 12.71 -19.64 7.69
CA ASP A 56 11.39 -19.32 8.28
C ASP A 56 10.91 -17.88 8.04
N ILE A 57 11.82 -16.95 7.69
CA ILE A 57 11.52 -15.53 7.41
C ILE A 57 11.45 -15.29 5.88
N THR A 58 11.79 -16.29 5.08
CA THR A 58 12.13 -16.13 3.66
C THR A 58 10.91 -15.89 2.77
N VAL A 59 9.71 -16.39 3.10
CA VAL A 59 8.56 -16.39 2.17
C VAL A 59 7.90 -15.01 2.03
N GLY A 60 8.00 -14.40 0.85
CA GLY A 60 7.38 -13.11 0.54
C GLY A 60 5.86 -13.19 0.37
N ALA A 61 5.21 -12.03 0.31
CA ALA A 61 3.75 -11.90 0.20
C ALA A 61 3.19 -12.70 -0.99
N ALA A 62 3.82 -12.59 -2.16
CA ALA A 62 3.40 -13.28 -3.38
C ALA A 62 3.22 -14.78 -3.18
N ARG A 63 4.25 -15.45 -2.64
CA ARG A 63 4.24 -16.90 -2.43
C ARG A 63 3.22 -17.32 -1.37
N ARG A 64 3.14 -16.61 -0.24
CA ARG A 64 2.15 -16.92 0.81
C ARG A 64 0.72 -16.82 0.32
N ILE A 65 0.43 -15.89 -0.60
CA ILE A 65 -0.89 -15.75 -1.21
C ILE A 65 -1.19 -16.86 -2.22
N ILE A 66 -0.21 -17.30 -3.02
CA ILE A 66 -0.37 -18.43 -3.95
C ILE A 66 -0.67 -19.74 -3.21
N GLU A 67 -0.02 -19.94 -2.06
CA GLU A 67 -0.14 -21.15 -1.23
C GLU A 67 -1.50 -21.27 -0.51
N ILE A 68 -2.33 -20.22 -0.47
CA ILE A 68 -3.69 -20.31 0.08
C ILE A 68 -4.53 -21.24 -0.81
N SER A 69 -4.90 -22.39 -0.26
CA SER A 69 -5.74 -23.40 -0.90
C SER A 69 -7.11 -23.56 -0.22
N ASP A 70 -7.18 -23.35 1.09
CA ASP A 70 -8.39 -23.36 1.90
C ASP A 70 -8.71 -21.92 2.37
N PRO A 71 -9.96 -21.42 2.24
CA PRO A 71 -11.18 -22.12 1.80
C PRO A 71 -11.32 -22.30 0.28
N ARG A 72 -10.57 -21.53 -0.49
CA ARG A 72 -10.33 -21.69 -1.93
C ARG A 72 -9.15 -20.80 -2.35
N PRO A 73 -8.46 -21.06 -3.46
CA PRO A 73 -7.47 -20.14 -4.02
C PRO A 73 -8.12 -18.99 -4.81
N PHE A 74 -7.31 -17.99 -5.17
CA PHE A 74 -7.62 -17.06 -6.24
C PHE A 74 -7.64 -17.79 -7.60
N ASP A 75 -8.43 -17.29 -8.55
CA ASP A 75 -8.48 -17.83 -9.92
C ASP A 75 -7.28 -17.37 -10.76
N SER A 76 -6.70 -16.21 -10.43
CA SER A 76 -5.51 -15.67 -11.08
C SER A 76 -4.68 -14.80 -10.15
N TYR A 77 -3.38 -14.72 -10.40
CA TYR A 77 -2.43 -13.90 -9.66
C TYR A 77 -1.65 -13.03 -10.64
N TYR A 78 -1.49 -11.75 -10.33
CA TYR A 78 -0.81 -10.78 -11.18
C TYR A 78 0.24 -10.04 -10.35
N PHE A 79 1.51 -10.27 -10.64
CA PHE A 79 2.63 -9.72 -9.89
C PHE A 79 3.44 -8.75 -10.75
N VAL A 80 3.72 -7.58 -10.19
CA VAL A 80 4.52 -6.51 -10.83
C VAL A 80 5.79 -6.31 -10.04
N GLU A 81 6.92 -6.30 -10.74
CA GLU A 81 8.23 -5.94 -10.19
C GLU A 81 9.00 -5.12 -11.21
N LYS A 82 9.59 -4.00 -10.82
CA LYS A 82 10.24 -3.07 -11.74
C LYS A 82 11.71 -3.39 -11.97
N ASP A 83 12.39 -3.92 -10.95
CA ASP A 83 13.80 -4.29 -11.05
C ASP A 83 13.96 -5.63 -11.77
N PRO A 84 14.71 -5.69 -12.89
CA PRO A 84 14.84 -6.93 -13.67
C PRO A 84 15.44 -8.11 -12.90
N LYS A 85 16.31 -7.86 -11.90
CA LYS A 85 16.93 -8.94 -11.12
C LYS A 85 15.91 -9.54 -10.14
N ASN A 86 15.17 -8.69 -9.43
CA ASN A 86 14.08 -9.15 -8.58
C ASN A 86 12.97 -9.82 -9.39
N PHE A 87 12.67 -9.30 -10.58
CA PHE A 87 11.68 -9.88 -11.48
C PHE A 87 12.04 -11.32 -11.90
N ALA A 88 13.30 -11.59 -12.25
CA ALA A 88 13.74 -12.94 -12.59
C ALA A 88 13.52 -13.92 -11.43
N LEU A 89 13.87 -13.51 -10.21
CA LEU A 89 13.62 -14.29 -9.00
C LEU A 89 12.12 -14.47 -8.72
N LEU A 90 11.32 -13.43 -8.95
CA LEU A 90 9.87 -13.50 -8.79
C LEU A 90 9.27 -14.56 -9.73
N GLU A 91 9.69 -14.60 -10.99
CA GLU A 91 9.19 -15.58 -11.97
C GLU A 91 9.53 -17.02 -11.55
N GLU A 92 10.79 -17.27 -11.18
CA GLU A 92 11.25 -18.56 -10.65
C GLU A 92 10.42 -18.99 -9.42
N ASN A 93 10.25 -18.08 -8.45
CA ASN A 93 9.63 -18.40 -7.16
C ASN A 93 8.10 -18.44 -7.18
N THR A 94 7.47 -18.02 -8.29
CA THR A 94 6.00 -17.99 -8.42
C THR A 94 5.55 -18.81 -9.62
N LYS A 95 5.70 -18.28 -10.83
CA LYS A 95 5.16 -18.89 -12.05
C LYS A 95 5.78 -20.27 -12.33
N GLU A 96 7.09 -20.40 -12.17
CA GLU A 96 7.79 -21.68 -12.39
C GLU A 96 7.56 -22.66 -11.23
N ALA A 97 7.57 -22.17 -9.99
CA ALA A 97 7.31 -22.98 -8.79
C ALA A 97 5.86 -23.50 -8.68
N PHE A 98 4.88 -22.83 -9.31
CA PHE A 98 3.46 -23.18 -9.23
C PHE A 98 2.81 -23.33 -10.62
N PRO A 99 3.24 -24.28 -11.46
CA PRO A 99 2.85 -24.36 -12.88
C PRO A 99 1.36 -24.69 -13.10
N LYS A 100 0.65 -25.16 -12.07
CA LYS A 100 -0.79 -25.45 -12.11
C LYS A 100 -1.67 -24.24 -11.79
N LYS A 101 -1.07 -23.09 -11.44
CA LYS A 101 -1.78 -21.86 -11.08
C LYS A 101 -1.69 -20.85 -12.22
N THR A 102 -2.75 -20.06 -12.43
CA THR A 102 -2.74 -18.97 -13.41
C THR A 102 -2.00 -17.77 -12.84
N ILE A 103 -0.71 -17.64 -13.17
CA ILE A 103 0.16 -16.59 -12.66
C ILE A 103 0.69 -15.75 -13.82
N TYR A 104 0.52 -14.43 -13.70
CA TYR A 104 1.07 -13.43 -14.59
C TYR A 104 2.14 -12.64 -13.83
N THR A 105 3.33 -12.54 -14.40
CA THR A 105 4.45 -11.73 -13.89
C THR A 105 4.79 -10.67 -14.93
N VAL A 106 4.98 -9.42 -14.50
CA VAL A 106 5.35 -8.32 -15.41
C VAL A 106 6.50 -7.48 -14.85
N CYS A 107 7.53 -7.26 -15.70
CA CYS A 107 8.66 -6.39 -15.42
C CYS A 107 8.36 -4.93 -15.84
N ASP A 108 7.60 -4.17 -15.05
CA ASP A 108 7.19 -2.79 -15.41
C ASP A 108 6.88 -1.94 -14.17
N ASP A 109 6.53 -0.67 -14.40
CA ASP A 109 6.14 0.28 -13.36
C ASP A 109 4.72 0.00 -12.83
N CYS A 110 4.61 -0.05 -11.50
CA CYS A 110 3.35 -0.26 -10.79
C CYS A 110 2.25 0.74 -11.19
N ASN A 111 2.59 2.03 -11.38
CA ASN A 111 1.59 3.04 -11.73
C ASN A 111 0.92 2.74 -13.07
N LYS A 112 1.69 2.31 -14.06
CA LYS A 112 1.15 1.88 -15.36
C LYS A 112 0.26 0.66 -15.19
N LYS A 113 0.69 -0.33 -14.41
CA LYS A 113 -0.08 -1.57 -14.21
C LYS A 113 -1.34 -1.38 -13.36
N ILE A 114 -1.38 -0.40 -12.47
CA ILE A 114 -2.61 0.03 -11.78
C ILE A 114 -3.60 0.61 -12.78
N ILE A 115 -3.15 1.44 -13.73
CA ILE A 115 -4.01 1.99 -14.79
C ILE A 115 -4.49 0.87 -15.73
N ASP A 116 -3.62 -0.07 -16.10
CA ASP A 116 -3.99 -1.24 -16.91
C ASP A 116 -5.04 -2.10 -16.18
N LEU A 117 -4.85 -2.36 -14.88
CA LEU A 117 -5.82 -3.05 -14.03
C LEU A 117 -7.16 -2.30 -14.01
N ALA A 118 -7.12 -0.98 -13.88
CA ALA A 118 -8.32 -0.16 -13.87
C ALA A 118 -9.11 -0.30 -15.19
N ASN A 119 -8.40 -0.22 -16.32
CA ASN A 119 -9.00 -0.40 -17.65
C ASN A 119 -9.56 -1.81 -17.82
N PHE A 120 -8.83 -2.83 -17.37
CA PHE A 120 -9.26 -4.23 -17.40
C PHE A 120 -10.57 -4.42 -16.61
N LEU A 121 -10.67 -3.88 -15.40
CA LEU A 121 -11.86 -4.01 -14.54
C LEU A 121 -13.06 -3.19 -15.04
N ARG A 122 -12.83 -2.13 -15.82
CA ARG A 122 -13.91 -1.34 -16.46
C ARG A 122 -14.52 -2.03 -17.67
N ASP A 123 -13.78 -2.91 -18.34
CA ASP A 123 -14.31 -3.65 -19.49
C ASP A 123 -15.54 -4.47 -19.05
N PRO A 124 -16.72 -4.29 -19.67
CA PRO A 124 -17.93 -5.06 -19.36
C PRO A 124 -17.75 -6.58 -19.41
N LYS A 125 -16.77 -7.08 -20.18
CA LYS A 125 -16.41 -8.52 -20.23
C LYS A 125 -15.88 -9.02 -18.89
N ASN A 126 -15.29 -8.16 -18.08
CA ASN A 126 -14.66 -8.48 -16.81
C ASN A 126 -15.53 -8.10 -15.59
N LYS A 127 -16.82 -7.79 -15.79
CA LYS A 127 -17.74 -7.37 -14.72
C LYS A 127 -17.84 -8.33 -13.51
N ASN A 128 -17.49 -9.60 -13.71
CA ASN A 128 -17.49 -10.64 -12.68
C ASN A 128 -16.14 -10.82 -11.97
N VAL A 129 -15.11 -10.08 -12.38
CA VAL A 129 -13.82 -10.11 -11.69
C VAL A 129 -13.93 -9.32 -10.39
N ARG A 130 -13.37 -9.87 -9.32
CA ARG A 130 -13.20 -9.21 -8.02
C ARG A 130 -11.74 -9.32 -7.62
N THR A 131 -11.12 -8.20 -7.31
CA THR A 131 -9.67 -8.14 -7.11
C THR A 131 -9.32 -7.81 -5.66
N LEU A 132 -8.37 -8.54 -5.10
CA LEU A 132 -7.63 -8.11 -3.91
C LEU A 132 -6.27 -7.57 -4.37
N ALA A 133 -6.04 -6.29 -4.16
CA ALA A 133 -4.79 -5.62 -4.53
C ALA A 133 -3.91 -5.37 -3.29
N TYR A 134 -2.60 -5.52 -3.47
CA TYR A 134 -1.58 -5.14 -2.49
C TYR A 134 -0.60 -4.16 -3.14
N VAL A 135 -0.45 -2.99 -2.52
CA VAL A 135 0.37 -1.88 -3.02
C VAL A 135 1.31 -1.42 -1.92
N ASP A 136 2.54 -1.92 -1.96
CA ASP A 136 3.56 -1.75 -0.91
C ASP A 136 4.82 -1.07 -1.46
N PRO A 137 4.75 0.24 -1.77
CA PRO A 137 5.85 0.94 -2.40
C PRO A 137 7.04 1.12 -1.46
N CYS A 138 8.24 1.18 -2.05
CA CYS A 138 9.41 1.69 -1.36
C CYS A 138 9.39 3.23 -1.37
N GLY A 139 8.77 3.84 -0.36
CA GLY A 139 8.61 5.29 -0.30
C GLY A 139 7.46 5.79 -1.18
N MET A 140 7.59 6.97 -1.79
CA MET A 140 6.51 7.65 -2.51
C MET A 140 6.51 7.33 -4.01
N GLN A 141 6.56 6.04 -4.34
CA GLN A 141 6.60 5.59 -5.75
C GLN A 141 5.22 5.56 -6.41
N VAL A 142 4.15 5.51 -5.62
CA VAL A 142 2.77 5.46 -6.12
C VAL A 142 2.24 6.86 -6.28
N GLU A 143 1.84 7.19 -7.50
CA GLU A 143 1.28 8.48 -7.86
C GLU A 143 -0.23 8.50 -7.57
N TRP A 144 -0.73 9.66 -7.15
CA TRP A 144 -2.15 9.80 -6.80
C TRP A 144 -3.08 9.46 -7.97
N ARG A 145 -2.72 9.86 -9.20
CA ARG A 145 -3.51 9.57 -10.41
C ARG A 145 -3.74 8.07 -10.62
N SER A 146 -2.78 7.23 -10.23
CA SER A 146 -2.88 5.78 -10.36
C SER A 146 -3.96 5.26 -9.40
N ILE A 147 -3.95 5.73 -8.15
CA ILE A 147 -4.97 5.36 -7.17
C ILE A 147 -6.35 5.87 -7.59
N GLU A 148 -6.44 7.12 -8.06
CA GLU A 148 -7.69 7.69 -8.55
C GLU A 148 -8.30 6.89 -9.71
N SER A 149 -7.47 6.28 -10.55
CA SER A 149 -7.94 5.40 -11.63
C SER A 149 -8.73 4.18 -11.12
N LEU A 150 -8.61 3.80 -9.84
CA LEU A 150 -9.32 2.67 -9.24
C LEU A 150 -10.74 3.01 -8.73
N ARG A 151 -11.15 4.27 -8.84
CA ARG A 151 -12.46 4.77 -8.38
C ARG A 151 -13.63 3.93 -8.89
N GLY A 152 -14.48 3.50 -7.95
CA GLY A 152 -15.71 2.76 -8.22
C GLY A 152 -15.51 1.34 -8.76
N LEU A 153 -14.28 0.83 -8.80
CA LEU A 153 -13.99 -0.51 -9.31
C LEU A 153 -14.23 -1.59 -8.24
N PRO A 154 -14.50 -2.84 -8.66
CA PRO A 154 -14.88 -3.91 -7.74
C PRO A 154 -13.64 -4.60 -7.13
N LEU A 155 -12.86 -3.83 -6.36
CA LEU A 155 -11.64 -4.31 -5.71
C LEU A 155 -11.51 -3.82 -4.26
N ASP A 156 -10.80 -4.62 -3.48
CA ASP A 156 -10.26 -4.24 -2.17
C ASP A 156 -8.76 -4.02 -2.32
N MET A 157 -8.20 -2.97 -1.73
CA MET A 157 -6.78 -2.68 -1.83
C MET A 157 -6.16 -2.37 -0.47
N TRP A 158 -5.11 -3.12 -0.15
CA TRP A 158 -4.16 -2.78 0.91
C TRP A 158 -3.07 -1.87 0.34
N ILE A 159 -2.86 -0.71 0.96
CA ILE A 159 -1.84 0.27 0.53
C ILE A 159 -0.96 0.72 1.69
N LEU A 160 0.36 0.63 1.51
CA LEU A 160 1.34 1.15 2.46
C LEU A 160 1.68 2.61 2.14
N VAL A 161 1.44 3.49 3.09
CA VAL A 161 1.61 4.94 2.94
C VAL A 161 2.81 5.41 3.79
N PRO A 162 3.90 5.93 3.19
CA PRO A 162 5.09 6.40 3.89
C PRO A 162 4.87 7.78 4.56
N THR A 163 3.96 7.88 5.51
CA THR A 163 3.64 9.15 6.18
C THR A 163 4.83 9.71 6.97
N GLY A 164 5.57 8.86 7.68
CA GLY A 164 6.71 9.24 8.51
C GLY A 164 8.01 9.39 7.72
N LEU A 165 8.35 8.38 6.92
CA LEU A 165 9.61 8.36 6.15
C LEU A 165 9.54 9.09 4.80
N GLY A 166 8.34 9.29 4.26
CA GLY A 166 8.10 10.02 3.02
C GLY A 166 7.67 11.46 3.32
N VAL A 167 6.36 11.64 3.55
CA VAL A 167 5.71 12.95 3.63
C VAL A 167 6.35 13.81 4.72
N ASN A 168 6.39 13.32 5.96
CA ASN A 168 6.93 14.07 7.09
C ASN A 168 8.43 14.39 6.94
N ARG A 169 9.21 13.54 6.26
CA ARG A 169 10.64 13.77 6.02
C ARG A 169 10.89 14.89 4.99
N LEU A 170 10.06 14.99 3.95
CA LEU A 170 10.19 16.04 2.95
C LEU A 170 9.70 17.41 3.46
N LEU A 171 8.70 17.41 4.35
CA LEU A 171 8.24 18.61 5.04
C LEU A 171 9.29 19.08 6.06
N LYS A 172 10.22 19.96 5.66
CA LYS A 172 11.24 20.53 6.56
C LYS A 172 10.61 21.43 7.61
N LYS A 173 11.20 21.49 8.82
CA LYS A 173 10.67 22.29 9.94
C LYS A 173 10.55 23.79 9.63
N ASN A 174 11.47 24.32 8.82
CA ASN A 174 11.56 25.73 8.44
C ASN A 174 10.77 26.09 7.17
N GLY A 175 10.03 25.15 6.58
CA GLY A 175 9.26 25.39 5.35
C GLY A 175 10.09 25.51 4.06
N LEU A 176 11.42 25.50 4.14
CA LEU A 176 12.31 25.61 2.97
C LEU A 176 12.46 24.26 2.26
N ILE A 177 11.37 23.82 1.65
CA ILE A 177 11.30 22.62 0.80
C ILE A 177 11.82 22.97 -0.59
N SER A 178 12.63 22.10 -1.20
CA SER A 178 13.06 22.28 -2.59
C SER A 178 11.91 22.00 -3.56
N ASP A 179 11.93 22.63 -4.73
CA ASP A 179 10.91 22.40 -5.77
C ASP A 179 10.74 20.91 -6.12
N ALA A 180 11.85 20.18 -6.25
CA ALA A 180 11.83 18.74 -6.53
C ALA A 180 11.18 17.89 -5.41
N TRP A 181 11.20 18.37 -4.16
CA TRP A 181 10.52 17.69 -3.05
C TRP A 181 9.05 18.06 -3.00
N LEU A 182 8.71 19.31 -3.29
CA LEU A 182 7.32 19.76 -3.44
C LEU A 182 6.63 19.00 -4.57
N GLU A 183 7.24 18.92 -5.75
CA GLU A 183 6.69 18.19 -6.90
C GLU A 183 6.41 16.72 -6.55
N LYS A 184 7.31 16.06 -5.82
CA LYS A 184 7.06 14.69 -5.33
C LYS A 184 5.87 14.60 -4.38
N LEU A 185 5.69 15.58 -3.48
CA LEU A 185 4.53 15.64 -2.60
C LEU A 185 3.25 15.90 -3.38
N GLU A 186 3.28 16.77 -4.38
CA GLU A 186 2.14 17.07 -5.26
C GLU A 186 1.68 15.81 -6.00
N ILE A 187 2.61 15.08 -6.62
CA ILE A 187 2.32 13.83 -7.34
C ILE A 187 1.79 12.75 -6.38
N PHE A 188 2.39 12.62 -5.20
CA PHE A 188 2.03 11.59 -4.23
C PHE A 188 0.68 11.85 -3.53
N LEU A 189 0.40 13.10 -3.15
CA LEU A 189 -0.84 13.50 -2.45
C LEU A 189 -1.97 13.86 -3.43
N GLY A 190 -1.62 14.21 -4.67
CA GLY A 190 -2.53 14.79 -5.67
C GLY A 190 -3.06 16.16 -5.26
N LEU A 191 -2.26 16.95 -4.55
CA LEU A 191 -2.62 18.28 -4.05
C LEU A 191 -1.67 19.33 -4.63
N SER A 192 -2.15 20.56 -4.76
CA SER A 192 -1.30 21.68 -5.18
C SER A 192 -0.30 22.09 -4.08
N ARG A 193 0.79 22.79 -4.45
CA ARG A 193 1.74 23.37 -3.49
C ARG A 193 1.07 24.20 -2.40
N GLU A 194 0.15 25.08 -2.78
CA GLU A 194 -0.56 25.98 -1.86
C GLU A 194 -1.36 25.20 -0.82
N GLU A 195 -2.02 24.13 -1.27
CA GLU A 195 -2.79 23.22 -0.42
C GLU A 195 -1.95 22.42 0.55
N ILE A 196 -0.73 22.03 0.14
CA ILE A 196 0.24 21.36 1.00
C ILE A 196 0.77 22.35 2.03
N GLU A 197 1.18 23.54 1.61
CA GLU A 197 1.67 24.58 2.52
C GLU A 197 0.65 24.93 3.60
N LYS A 198 -0.59 25.22 3.20
CA LYS A 198 -1.67 25.60 4.12
C LYS A 198 -2.00 24.53 5.15
N ARG A 199 -1.78 23.25 4.83
CA ARG A 199 -2.11 22.11 5.71
C ARG A 199 -0.99 21.74 6.68
N PHE A 200 0.26 21.97 6.32
CA PHE A 200 1.41 21.52 7.11
C PHE A 200 2.24 22.64 7.72
N TYR A 201 1.99 23.90 7.35
CA TYR A 201 2.73 25.04 7.85
C TYR A 201 1.82 26.13 8.37
N LYS A 202 2.20 26.66 9.54
CA LYS A 202 1.63 27.87 10.10
C LYS A 202 2.59 29.02 9.84
N LYS A 203 2.09 30.04 9.14
CA LYS A 203 2.79 31.31 8.92
C LYS A 203 2.32 32.29 9.99
N THR A 204 3.24 32.73 10.85
CA THR A 204 2.94 33.72 11.90
C THR A 204 3.67 35.01 11.57
N ALA A 205 2.91 36.11 11.46
CA ALA A 205 3.47 37.44 11.28
C ALA A 205 4.26 37.82 12.54
N THR A 206 5.40 38.47 12.35
CA THR A 206 6.19 39.01 13.46
C THR A 206 5.88 40.49 13.66
N LEU A 207 6.55 41.13 14.62
CA LEU A 207 6.49 42.58 14.82
C LEU A 207 7.04 43.38 13.63
N PHE A 208 7.71 42.72 12.69
CA PHE A 208 8.23 43.30 11.46
C PHE A 208 7.43 42.75 10.27
N GLU A 209 6.89 43.63 9.44
CA GLU A 209 6.00 43.28 8.33
C GLU A 209 6.70 42.45 7.23
N ASP A 210 8.03 42.50 7.17
CA ASP A 210 8.88 41.78 6.22
C ASP A 210 9.31 40.39 6.72
N ILE A 211 9.10 40.07 8.00
CA ILE A 211 9.54 38.79 8.60
C ILE A 211 8.31 37.95 8.97
N THR A 212 8.17 36.82 8.30
CA THR A 212 7.16 35.80 8.62
C THR A 212 7.84 34.55 9.17
N PHE A 213 7.45 34.11 10.37
CA PHE A 213 7.94 32.86 10.92
C PHE A 213 7.12 31.70 10.36
N VAL A 214 7.81 30.70 9.81
CA VAL A 214 7.19 29.48 9.26
C VAL A 214 7.52 28.32 10.19
N GLU A 215 6.49 27.79 10.83
CA GLU A 215 6.60 26.60 11.67
C GLU A 215 5.79 25.46 11.06
N LYS A 216 6.39 24.27 11.02
CA LYS A 216 5.68 23.05 10.66
C LYS A 216 4.70 22.67 11.77
N GLU A 217 3.48 22.33 11.38
CA GLU A 217 2.44 21.89 12.31
C GLU A 217 2.89 20.71 13.18
N LYS A 218 2.45 20.73 14.44
CA LYS A 218 2.64 19.60 15.36
C LYS A 218 1.87 18.39 14.83
N ASP A 219 2.33 17.18 15.16
CA ASP A 219 1.68 15.93 14.74
C ASP A 219 1.54 15.79 13.20
N ALA A 220 2.54 16.28 12.46
CA ALA A 220 2.54 16.24 11.00
C ALA A 220 2.41 14.83 10.42
N ILE A 221 2.83 13.78 11.15
CA ILE A 221 2.68 12.38 10.73
C ILE A 221 1.21 11.97 10.79
N GLU A 222 0.55 12.23 11.92
CA GLU A 222 -0.88 11.97 12.14
C GLU A 222 -1.73 12.79 11.16
N ASN A 223 -1.37 14.06 10.93
CA ASN A 223 -2.03 14.91 9.96
C ASN A 223 -1.83 14.40 8.52
N SER A 224 -0.63 13.91 8.19
CA SER A 224 -0.39 13.24 6.89
C SER A 224 -1.24 11.99 6.72
N ALA A 225 -1.37 11.18 7.77
CA ALA A 225 -2.19 9.97 7.75
C ALA A 225 -3.67 10.29 7.59
N LYS A 226 -4.18 11.29 8.33
CA LYS A 226 -5.56 11.79 8.22
C LYS A 226 -5.84 12.35 6.82
N LEU A 227 -4.91 13.15 6.28
CA LEU A 227 -5.00 13.71 4.95
C LEU A 227 -5.08 12.61 3.89
N TYR A 228 -4.12 11.69 3.89
CA TYR A 228 -4.08 10.60 2.92
C TYR A 228 -5.31 9.69 3.04
N LYS A 229 -5.77 9.41 4.27
CA LYS A 229 -7.03 8.69 4.50
C LYS A 229 -8.23 9.42 3.92
N SER A 230 -8.32 10.74 4.08
CA SER A 230 -9.39 11.56 3.48
C SER A 230 -9.36 11.47 1.96
N ARG A 231 -8.16 11.54 1.37
CA ARG A 231 -7.97 11.39 -0.08
C ARG A 231 -8.41 10.00 -0.56
N LEU A 232 -8.03 8.94 0.15
CA LEU A 232 -8.48 7.58 -0.17
C LEU A 232 -10.00 7.44 -0.11
N LYS A 233 -10.67 8.12 0.84
CA LYS A 233 -12.14 8.18 0.92
C LYS A 233 -12.81 8.92 -0.23
N GLU A 234 -12.07 9.77 -0.93
CA GLU A 234 -12.60 10.35 -2.16
C GLU A 234 -12.72 9.25 -3.20
N VAL A 235 -11.79 8.29 -3.29
CA VAL A 235 -11.75 7.22 -4.32
C VAL A 235 -12.60 5.99 -3.95
N PHE A 236 -12.57 5.60 -2.68
CA PHE A 236 -13.22 4.41 -2.14
C PHE A 236 -14.24 4.79 -1.07
N GLU A 237 -15.38 4.10 -1.03
CA GLU A 237 -16.44 4.39 -0.05
C GLU A 237 -15.99 4.17 1.40
N PHE A 238 -15.13 3.17 1.64
CA PHE A 238 -14.65 2.80 2.96
C PHE A 238 -13.13 2.69 3.03
N VAL A 239 -12.57 3.16 4.16
CA VAL A 239 -11.14 3.07 4.47
C VAL A 239 -10.98 2.68 5.94
N SER A 240 -10.26 1.58 6.19
CA SER A 240 -10.08 0.99 7.52
C SER A 240 -9.32 1.91 8.48
N LYS A 241 -9.27 1.51 9.75
CA LYS A 241 -8.21 1.98 10.64
C LYS A 241 -6.85 1.52 10.08
N PRO A 242 -5.78 2.33 10.20
CA PRO A 242 -4.48 1.90 9.74
C PRO A 242 -3.83 0.93 10.73
N TYR A 243 -2.97 0.07 10.22
CA TYR A 243 -1.88 -0.50 11.00
C TYR A 243 -0.70 0.47 10.99
N GLU A 244 -0.18 0.82 12.17
CA GLU A 244 0.91 1.78 12.34
C GLU A 244 2.26 1.06 12.42
N LEU A 245 3.11 1.24 11.41
CA LEU A 245 4.44 0.64 11.41
C LEU A 245 5.41 1.60 12.10
N LYS A 246 5.96 1.20 13.25
CA LYS A 246 6.86 2.03 14.07
C LYS A 246 8.31 1.56 13.96
N ASN A 247 9.26 2.49 14.10
CA ASN A 247 10.69 2.16 14.21
C ASN A 247 11.06 1.72 15.64
N SER A 248 12.33 1.38 15.87
CA SER A 248 12.85 1.02 17.20
C SER A 248 12.74 2.14 18.24
N SER A 249 12.61 3.39 17.80
CA SER A 249 12.36 4.57 18.65
C SER A 249 10.86 4.88 18.81
N ASN A 250 9.97 3.94 18.49
CA ASN A 250 8.51 4.05 18.57
C ASN A 250 7.89 5.18 17.71
N SER A 251 8.63 5.70 16.72
CA SER A 251 8.12 6.71 15.77
C SER A 251 7.45 6.04 14.58
N ILE A 252 6.27 6.53 14.18
CA ILE A 252 5.52 5.98 13.04
C ILE A 252 6.26 6.27 11.73
N MET A 253 6.54 5.22 10.96
CA MET A 253 7.18 5.27 9.64
C MET A 253 6.15 5.21 8.51
N TYR A 254 5.20 4.29 8.63
CA TYR A 254 4.19 4.02 7.60
C TYR A 254 2.82 3.77 8.24
N HIS A 255 1.77 3.98 7.45
CA HIS A 255 0.43 3.51 7.75
C HIS A 255 -0.01 2.55 6.65
N LEU A 256 -0.46 1.36 7.03
CA LEU A 256 -1.07 0.40 6.12
C LEU A 256 -2.59 0.51 6.21
N PHE A 257 -3.26 0.87 5.12
CA PHE A 257 -4.71 1.01 5.04
C PHE A 257 -5.32 -0.07 4.15
N LEU A 258 -6.50 -0.56 4.53
CA LEU A 258 -7.40 -1.24 3.61
C LEU A 258 -8.41 -0.22 3.06
N THR A 259 -8.61 -0.28 1.75
CA THR A 259 -9.61 0.51 1.02
C THR A 259 -10.56 -0.43 0.29
N SER A 260 -11.86 -0.11 0.28
CA SER A 260 -12.89 -0.94 -0.34
C SER A 260 -14.16 -0.13 -0.60
N ASN A 261 -14.98 -0.60 -1.54
CA ASN A 261 -16.35 -0.14 -1.74
C ASN A 261 -17.37 -1.02 -0.97
N ASN A 262 -16.91 -1.80 0.01
CA ASN A 262 -17.74 -2.68 0.82
C ASN A 262 -17.50 -2.47 2.33
N LYS A 263 -18.57 -2.18 3.07
CA LYS A 263 -18.51 -1.95 4.52
C LYS A 263 -18.01 -3.17 5.31
N THR A 264 -18.30 -4.39 4.85
CA THR A 264 -17.83 -5.61 5.51
C THR A 264 -16.32 -5.79 5.38
N ALA A 265 -15.75 -5.43 4.23
CA ALA A 265 -14.30 -5.41 4.01
C ALA A 265 -13.62 -4.47 5.01
N GLU A 266 -14.11 -3.23 5.13
CA GLU A 266 -13.58 -2.26 6.10
C GLU A 266 -13.61 -2.78 7.54
N ARG A 267 -14.74 -3.36 7.96
CA ARG A 267 -14.87 -3.92 9.32
C ARG A 267 -13.84 -5.01 9.58
N ILE A 268 -13.72 -5.98 8.66
CA ILE A 268 -12.75 -7.08 8.78
C ILE A 268 -11.32 -6.54 8.81
N GLY A 269 -10.96 -5.63 7.90
CA GLY A 269 -9.64 -5.01 7.88
C GLY A 269 -9.33 -4.28 9.18
N SER A 270 -10.27 -3.47 9.68
CA SER A 270 -10.16 -2.75 10.95
C SER A 270 -10.02 -3.68 12.16
N ASP A 271 -10.72 -4.81 12.18
CA ASP A 271 -10.63 -5.81 13.24
C ASP A 271 -9.28 -6.55 13.22
N ILE A 272 -8.76 -6.88 12.03
CA ILE A 272 -7.44 -7.50 11.87
C ILE A 272 -6.35 -6.56 12.38
N VAL A 273 -6.28 -5.32 11.88
CA VAL A 273 -5.21 -4.38 12.28
C VAL A 273 -5.25 -4.05 13.77
N LYS A 274 -6.44 -4.06 14.40
CA LYS A 274 -6.58 -3.82 15.83
C LYS A 274 -5.80 -4.83 16.67
N LYS A 275 -5.65 -6.08 16.21
CA LYS A 275 -4.87 -7.11 16.92
C LYS A 275 -3.38 -6.78 16.98
N TYR A 276 -2.87 -6.04 15.99
CA TYR A 276 -1.44 -5.77 15.83
C TYR A 276 -1.00 -4.38 16.29
N ASN A 277 -1.94 -3.47 16.50
CA ASN A 277 -1.66 -2.13 17.04
C ASN A 277 -1.63 -2.09 18.59
N ASN A 278 -2.04 -3.17 19.26
CA ASN A 278 -2.11 -3.26 20.73
C ASN A 278 -0.84 -3.90 21.31
#